data_AF-A0A833GZN8-F1
#
_entry.id   AF-A0A833GZN8-F1
#
_cell.length_a   1.000
_cell.length_b   1.000
_cell.length_c   1.000
_cell.angle_alpha   90.00
_cell.angle_beta   90.00
_cell.angle_gamma   90.00
#
_symmetry.space_group_name_H-M   'P 1'
#
loop_
_entity.id
_entity.type
_entity.pdbx_description
1 polymer ?
#
loop_
_entity_poly.entity_id
_entity_poly.type
_entity_poly.pdbx_seq_one_letter_code
_entity_poly.pdbx_strand_id
1 'polypeptide(L)'
;MNLTLSVNAIVAVAQIAMAIGIAHFWWKWFRTEHKEPWLPVGYVEHERVFVYPDSVMSVLMVISAVLLLLGHPLGERLTQICGGMMIFLSVIDTAYFYQHGMFRKDRNGLENWGLVLPMYVMSALMTIPFLL
;
A
#
# COMPACT_ATOMS: atom_id res chain seq x y z
N MET A 1 11.13 -24.80 -13.50
CA MET A 1 11.11 -23.34 -13.29
C MET A 1 11.94 -23.06 -12.05
N ASN A 2 12.99 -22.22 -12.12
CA ASN A 2 13.82 -21.91 -10.94
C ASN A 2 12.96 -21.24 -9.86
N LEU A 3 13.17 -21.61 -8.59
CA LEU A 3 12.39 -21.10 -7.45
C LEU A 3 12.39 -19.56 -7.38
N THR A 4 13.52 -18.93 -7.67
CA THR A 4 13.65 -17.46 -7.75
C THR A 4 12.73 -16.85 -8.81
N LEU A 5 12.62 -17.48 -9.98
CA LEU A 5 11.75 -17.01 -11.06
C LEU A 5 10.27 -17.10 -10.65
N SER A 6 9.89 -18.13 -9.88
CA SER A 6 8.53 -18.25 -9.33
C SER A 6 8.21 -17.21 -8.27
N VAL A 7 9.16 -16.87 -7.39
CA VAL A 7 8.97 -15.82 -6.37
C VAL A 7 8.84 -14.45 -7.02
N ASN A 8 9.74 -14.12 -7.96
CA ASN A 8 9.72 -12.83 -8.67
C ASN A 8 8.39 -12.63 -9.42
N ALA A 9 7.86 -13.68 -10.05
CA ALA A 9 6.57 -13.62 -10.72
C ALA A 9 5.40 -13.39 -9.73
N ILE A 10 5.38 -14.06 -8.58
CA ILE A 10 4.35 -13.87 -7.54
C ILE A 10 4.38 -12.42 -7.02
N VAL A 11 5.57 -11.92 -6.68
CA VAL A 11 5.76 -10.56 -6.16
C VAL A 11 5.40 -9.51 -7.22
N ALA A 12 5.75 -9.74 -8.49
CA ALA A 12 5.37 -8.85 -9.59
C ALA A 12 3.85 -8.77 -9.79
N VAL A 13 3.15 -9.91 -9.80
CA VAL A 13 1.68 -9.95 -9.91
C VAL A 13 1.03 -9.24 -8.71
N ALA A 14 1.53 -9.46 -7.50
CA ALA A 14 1.04 -8.79 -6.30
C ALA A 14 1.26 -7.26 -6.36
N GLN A 15 2.41 -6.80 -6.85
CA GLN A 15 2.70 -5.37 -7.03
C GLN A 15 1.74 -4.70 -8.02
N ILE A 16 1.46 -5.36 -9.14
CA ILE A 16 0.50 -4.86 -10.14
C ILE A 16 -0.91 -4.82 -9.54
N ALA A 17 -1.33 -5.90 -8.86
CA ALA A 17 -2.64 -5.96 -8.22
C ALA A 17 -2.79 -4.87 -7.13
N MET A 18 -1.76 -4.63 -6.33
CA MET A 18 -1.76 -3.58 -5.32
C MET A 18 -1.81 -2.19 -5.95
N ALA A 19 -1.03 -1.92 -7.00
CA ALA A 19 -1.07 -0.63 -7.71
C ALA A 19 -2.47 -0.34 -8.29
N ILE A 20 -3.15 -1.36 -8.84
CA ILE A 20 -4.55 -1.24 -9.28
C ILE A 20 -5.48 -0.99 -8.08
N GLY A 21 -5.26 -1.68 -6.96
CA GLY A 21 -6.01 -1.49 -5.72
C GLY A 21 -5.91 -0.06 -5.18
N ILE A 22 -4.70 0.51 -5.14
CA ILE A 22 -4.47 1.90 -4.73
C ILE A 22 -5.16 2.89 -5.67
N ALA A 23 -5.02 2.68 -6.99
CA ALA A 23 -5.71 3.53 -7.97
C ALA A 23 -7.24 3.46 -7.81
N HIS A 24 -7.80 2.27 -7.56
CA HIS A 24 -9.22 2.08 -7.29
C HIS A 24 -9.65 2.73 -5.97
N PHE A 25 -8.85 2.60 -4.92
CA PHE A 25 -9.09 3.25 -3.62
C PHE A 25 -9.23 4.75 -3.79
N TRP A 26 -8.24 5.42 -4.41
CA TRP A 26 -8.29 6.86 -4.63
C TRP A 26 -9.43 7.26 -5.56
N TRP A 27 -9.70 6.48 -6.61
CA TRP A 27 -10.83 6.72 -7.51
C TRP A 27 -12.17 6.70 -6.77
N LYS A 28 -12.37 5.76 -5.84
CA LYS A 28 -13.55 5.71 -4.96
C LYS A 28 -13.53 6.88 -3.97
N TRP A 29 -12.41 7.09 -3.28
CA TRP A 29 -12.25 8.10 -2.23
C TRP A 29 -12.58 9.52 -2.72
N PHE A 30 -12.14 9.89 -3.93
CA PHE A 30 -12.46 11.20 -4.54
C PHE A 30 -13.94 11.38 -4.92
N ARG A 31 -14.72 10.30 -4.97
CA ARG A 31 -16.16 10.34 -5.29
C ARG A 31 -17.06 10.18 -4.06
N THR A 32 -16.47 9.88 -2.91
CA THR A 32 -17.17 9.74 -1.65
C THR A 32 -17.11 11.06 -0.90
N GLU A 33 -18.24 11.49 -0.33
CA GLU A 33 -18.24 12.59 0.62
C GLU A 33 -17.80 12.08 2.00
N HIS A 34 -16.87 12.78 2.64
CA HIS A 34 -16.33 12.43 3.97
C HIS A 34 -16.88 13.43 5.01
N LYS A 35 -18.14 13.25 5.41
CA LYS A 35 -18.89 14.19 6.28
C LYS A 35 -19.35 13.55 7.59
N GLU A 36 -18.86 12.36 7.90
CA GLU A 36 -19.28 11.61 9.07
C GLU A 36 -18.92 12.37 10.36
N PRO A 37 -19.84 12.51 11.32
CA PRO A 37 -19.62 13.33 12.52
C PRO A 37 -18.47 12.88 13.42
N TRP A 38 -18.01 11.64 13.26
CA TRP A 38 -16.93 11.04 14.04
C TRP A 38 -15.55 11.21 13.40
N LEU A 39 -15.47 11.75 12.18
CA LEU A 39 -14.20 12.04 11.54
C LEU A 39 -13.46 13.15 12.29
N PRO A 40 -12.12 13.02 12.44
CA PRO A 40 -11.34 14.06 13.09
C PRO A 40 -11.29 15.35 12.26
N VAL A 41 -11.09 16.48 12.95
CA VAL A 41 -10.86 17.77 12.30
C VAL A 41 -9.60 17.67 11.44
N GLY A 42 -9.69 18.05 10.16
CA GLY A 42 -8.58 17.94 9.23
C GLY A 42 -8.43 16.57 8.55
N TYR A 43 -9.39 15.65 8.72
CA TYR A 43 -9.34 14.31 8.11
C TYR A 43 -9.08 14.35 6.60
N VAL A 44 -9.84 15.17 5.87
CA VAL A 44 -9.74 15.26 4.41
C VAL A 44 -8.36 15.80 4.00
N GLU A 45 -7.86 16.81 4.69
CA GLU A 45 -6.55 17.40 4.44
C GLU A 45 -5.42 16.40 4.72
N HIS A 46 -5.54 15.64 5.80
CA HIS A 46 -4.61 14.56 6.14
C HIS A 46 -4.60 13.47 5.07
N GLU A 47 -5.77 12.94 4.69
CA GLU A 47 -5.84 11.90 3.65
C GLU A 47 -5.27 12.39 2.31
N ARG A 48 -5.59 13.62 1.91
CA ARG A 48 -5.13 14.17 0.62
C ARG A 48 -3.61 14.25 0.48
N VAL A 49 -2.85 14.32 1.58
CA VAL A 49 -1.38 14.32 1.47
C VAL A 49 -0.82 12.96 1.03
N PHE A 50 -1.56 11.86 1.19
CA PHE A 50 -1.13 10.52 0.78
C PHE A 50 -1.32 10.23 -0.71
N VAL A 51 -2.18 11.00 -1.41
CA VAL A 51 -2.40 10.84 -2.86
C VAL A 51 -1.09 10.82 -3.64
N TYR A 52 -0.18 11.75 -3.32
CA TYR A 52 1.09 11.88 -4.03
C TYR A 52 2.07 10.75 -3.68
N PRO A 53 2.39 10.47 -2.40
CA PRO A 53 3.18 9.30 -2.01
C PRO A 53 2.67 7.97 -2.61
N ASP A 54 1.36 7.73 -2.54
CA ASP A 54 0.73 6.51 -3.05
C ASP A 54 0.85 6.38 -4.56
N SER A 55 0.70 7.50 -5.28
CA SER A 55 0.87 7.54 -6.73
C SER A 55 2.32 7.22 -7.12
N VAL A 56 3.30 7.82 -6.44
CA VAL A 56 4.73 7.55 -6.67
C VAL A 56 5.04 6.09 -6.39
N MET A 57 4.61 5.57 -5.23
CA MET A 57 4.81 4.17 -4.86
C MET A 57 4.17 3.22 -5.88
N SER A 58 2.94 3.50 -6.33
CA SER A 58 2.23 2.66 -7.32
C SER A 58 2.94 2.59 -8.65
N VAL A 59 3.48 3.72 -9.14
CA VAL A 59 4.29 3.74 -10.38
C VAL A 59 5.57 2.93 -10.19
N LEU A 60 6.26 3.10 -9.05
CA LEU A 60 7.47 2.33 -8.76
C LEU A 60 7.19 0.83 -8.65
N MET A 61 6.08 0.42 -8.06
CA MET A 61 5.65 -0.99 -8.01
C MET A 61 5.43 -1.58 -9.40
N VAL A 62 4.82 -0.84 -10.34
CA VAL A 62 4.64 -1.31 -11.72
C VAL A 62 5.98 -1.43 -12.45
N ILE A 63 6.85 -0.43 -12.34
CA ILE A 63 8.20 -0.47 -12.92
C ILE A 63 8.99 -1.66 -12.37
N SER A 64 8.95 -1.82 -11.04
CA SER A 64 9.60 -2.91 -10.32
C SER A 64 9.09 -4.27 -10.77
N ALA A 65 7.77 -4.45 -10.88
CA ALA A 65 7.15 -5.67 -11.37
C ALA A 65 7.61 -6.05 -12.79
N VAL A 66 7.66 -5.08 -13.71
CA VAL A 66 8.18 -5.32 -15.07
C VAL A 66 9.64 -5.76 -15.03
N LEU A 67 10.49 -5.10 -14.24
CA LEU A 67 11.90 -5.46 -14.09
C LEU A 67 12.10 -6.85 -13.48
N LEU A 68 11.28 -7.23 -12.49
CA LEU A 68 11.29 -8.58 -11.90
C LEU A 68 10.93 -9.64 -12.95
N LEU A 69 9.90 -9.40 -13.76
CA LEU A 69 9.49 -10.33 -14.82
C LEU A 69 10.54 -10.46 -15.94
N LEU A 70 11.33 -9.41 -16.17
CA LEU A 70 12.48 -9.42 -17.08
C LEU A 70 13.75 -10.00 -16.46
N GLY A 71 13.73 -10.40 -15.18
CA GLY A 71 14.90 -10.91 -14.46
C GLY A 71 16.00 -9.86 -14.23
N HIS A 72 15.66 -8.57 -14.27
CA HIS A 72 16.61 -7.49 -14.09
C HIS A 72 16.87 -7.23 -12.59
N PRO A 73 18.14 -7.16 -12.12
CA PRO A 73 18.47 -7.05 -10.70
C PRO A 73 17.98 -5.75 -10.03
N LEU A 74 17.68 -4.71 -10.81
CA LEU A 74 17.04 -3.50 -10.27
C LEU A 74 15.59 -3.73 -9.82
N GLY A 75 14.90 -4.76 -10.32
CA GLY A 75 13.54 -5.09 -9.89
C GLY A 75 13.47 -5.42 -8.40
N GLU A 76 14.41 -6.22 -7.91
CA GLU A 76 14.47 -6.59 -6.49
C GLU A 76 14.76 -5.36 -5.60
N ARG A 77 15.72 -4.53 -6.01
CA ARG A 77 16.07 -3.30 -5.28
C ARG A 77 14.91 -2.31 -5.22
N LEU A 78 14.22 -2.10 -6.35
CA LEU A 78 13.04 -1.22 -6.38
C LEU A 78 11.88 -1.81 -5.59
N THR A 79 11.70 -3.13 -5.58
CA THR A 79 10.70 -3.81 -4.75
C THR A 79 10.96 -3.53 -3.27
N GLN A 80 12.22 -3.61 -2.81
CA GLN A 80 12.56 -3.29 -1.42
C GLN A 80 12.31 -1.82 -1.06
N ILE A 81 12.58 -0.89 -1.98
CA ILE A 81 12.24 0.54 -1.78
C ILE A 81 10.72 0.70 -1.63
N CYS A 82 9.93 0.09 -2.51
CA CYS A 82 8.47 0.11 -2.40
C CYS A 82 8.00 -0.54 -1.09
N GLY A 83 8.65 -1.63 -0.66
CA GLY A 83 8.43 -2.27 0.64
C GLY A 83 8.64 -1.31 1.80
N GLY A 84 9.76 -0.57 1.82
CA GLY A 84 10.03 0.44 2.85
C GLY A 84 9.01 1.60 2.84
N MET A 85 8.61 2.08 1.67
CA MET A 85 7.55 3.09 1.54
C MET A 85 6.22 2.58 2.11
N MET A 86 5.82 1.36 1.74
CA MET A 86 4.59 0.73 2.21
C MET A 86 4.60 0.51 3.73
N ILE A 87 5.74 0.12 4.32
CA ILE A 87 5.88 0.01 5.78
C ILE A 87 5.61 1.36 6.45
N PHE A 88 6.26 2.42 5.95
CA PHE A 88 6.10 3.75 6.52
C PHE A 88 4.64 4.22 6.44
N LEU A 89 4.00 4.04 5.28
CA LEU A 89 2.59 4.39 5.07
C LEU A 89 1.66 3.57 5.99
N SER A 90 1.87 2.26 6.09
CA SER A 90 1.07 1.39 6.97
C SER A 90 1.16 1.82 8.43
N VAL A 91 2.36 2.23 8.87
CA VAL A 91 2.60 2.68 10.25
C VAL A 91 1.93 4.01 10.53
N ILE A 92 2.07 5.00 9.65
CA ILE A 92 1.47 6.32 9.87
C ILE A 92 -0.05 6.26 9.85
N ASP A 93 -0.64 5.47 8.93
CA ASP A 93 -2.09 5.25 8.87
C ASP A 93 -2.59 4.55 10.15
N THR A 94 -1.90 3.50 10.58
CA THR A 94 -2.25 2.77 11.80
C THR A 94 -2.19 3.68 13.02
N ALA A 95 -1.12 4.48 13.13
CA ALA A 95 -0.96 5.42 14.23
C ALA A 95 -2.07 6.48 14.22
N TYR A 96 -2.38 7.05 13.06
CA TYR A 96 -3.41 8.07 12.90
C TYR A 96 -4.81 7.51 13.23
N PHE A 97 -5.16 6.34 12.68
CA PHE A 97 -6.44 5.68 12.95
C PHE A 97 -6.58 5.27 14.41
N TYR A 98 -5.50 4.80 15.03
CA TYR A 98 -5.50 4.46 16.46
C TYR A 98 -5.73 5.71 17.33
N GLN A 99 -4.98 6.79 17.07
CA GLN A 99 -5.07 8.05 17.81
C GLN A 99 -6.47 8.66 17.78
N HIS A 100 -7.19 8.52 16.66
CA HIS A 100 -8.54 9.07 16.48
C HIS A 100 -9.66 8.04 16.73
N GLY A 101 -9.33 6.84 17.18
CA GLY A 101 -10.28 5.78 17.49
C GLY A 101 -11.04 5.26 16.27
N MET A 102 -10.47 5.37 15.08
CA MET A 102 -11.10 4.98 13.81
C MET A 102 -11.17 3.46 13.61
N PHE A 103 -10.47 2.67 14.42
CA PHE A 103 -10.63 1.20 14.44
C PHE A 103 -11.86 0.72 15.22
N ARG A 104 -12.65 1.61 15.82
CA ARG A 104 -13.87 1.22 16.53
C ARG A 104 -14.94 0.76 15.55
N LYS A 105 -15.73 -0.24 15.95
CA LYS A 105 -16.79 -0.83 15.12
C LYS A 105 -17.87 0.18 14.71
N ASP A 106 -18.16 1.15 15.57
CA ASP A 106 -19.13 2.24 15.31
C ASP A 106 -18.57 3.37 14.42
N ARG A 107 -17.32 3.26 13.96
CA ARG A 107 -16.60 4.27 13.15
C ARG A 107 -15.89 3.64 11.94
N ASN A 108 -16.55 2.69 11.27
CA ASN A 108 -16.01 1.96 10.12
C ASN A 108 -14.68 1.23 10.38
N GLY A 109 -14.42 0.83 11.63
CA GLY A 109 -13.16 0.19 11.99
C GLY A 109 -12.80 -1.07 11.21
N LEU A 110 -13.81 -1.82 10.73
CA LEU A 110 -13.56 -2.97 9.87
C LEU A 110 -12.97 -2.57 8.50
N GLU A 111 -13.43 -1.45 7.93
CA GLU A 111 -12.90 -0.93 6.66
C GLU A 111 -11.48 -0.43 6.86
N ASN A 112 -11.21 0.28 7.95
CA ASN A 112 -9.87 0.77 8.28
C ASN A 112 -8.89 -0.40 8.51
N TRP A 113 -9.29 -1.45 9.24
CA TRP A 113 -8.48 -2.67 9.33
C TRP A 113 -8.27 -3.35 7.98
N GLY A 114 -9.30 -3.37 7.14
CA GLY A 114 -9.25 -3.87 5.77
C GLY A 114 -8.32 -3.07 4.85
N LEU A 115 -7.95 -1.84 5.22
CA LEU A 115 -6.98 -1.02 4.52
C LEU A 115 -5.55 -1.32 5.00
N VAL A 116 -5.28 -1.20 6.30
CA VAL A 116 -3.90 -1.32 6.83
C VAL A 116 -3.35 -2.75 6.84
N LEU A 117 -4.17 -3.79 7.06
CA LEU A 117 -3.66 -5.17 7.12
C LEU A 117 -3.09 -5.63 5.77
N PRO A 118 -3.76 -5.43 4.61
CA PRO A 118 -3.16 -5.72 3.31
C PRO A 118 -1.86 -4.97 3.06
N MET A 119 -1.73 -3.73 3.54
CA MET A 119 -0.50 -2.94 3.37
C MET A 119 0.67 -3.55 4.14
N TYR A 120 0.45 -4.04 5.37
CA TYR A 120 1.48 -4.77 6.13
C TYR A 120 1.86 -6.10 5.46
N VAL A 121 0.88 -6.85 4.95
CA VAL A 121 1.14 -8.11 4.24
C VAL A 121 1.95 -7.84 2.96
N MET A 122 1.55 -6.83 2.20
CA MET A 122 2.26 -6.44 0.98
C MET A 122 3.67 -5.92 1.26
N SER A 123 3.84 -5.16 2.34
CA SER A 123 5.16 -4.73 2.84
C SER A 123 6.07 -5.93 3.06
N ALA A 124 5.61 -6.92 3.83
CA ALA A 124 6.38 -8.13 4.11
C ALA A 124 6.72 -8.91 2.83
N LEU A 125 5.76 -9.01 1.90
CA LEU A 125 5.97 -9.67 0.61
C LEU A 125 7.02 -8.96 -0.26
N MET A 126 7.12 -7.64 -0.18
CA MET A 126 8.10 -6.84 -0.93
C MET A 126 9.48 -6.78 -0.27
N THR A 127 9.58 -7.05 1.04
CA THR A 127 10.86 -6.97 1.75
C THR A 127 11.48 -8.33 1.99
N ILE A 128 10.76 -9.25 2.64
CA ILE A 128 11.31 -10.50 3.18
C ILE A 128 11.99 -11.38 2.11
N PRO A 129 11.41 -11.59 0.91
CA PRO A 129 12.01 -12.47 -0.08
C PRO A 129 13.37 -12.02 -0.61
N PHE A 130 13.75 -10.75 -0.39
CA PHE A 130 14.96 -10.14 -0.93
C PHE A 130 15.98 -9.73 0.15
N LEU A 131 15.77 -10.13 1.42
CA LEU A 131 16.68 -9.78 2.54
C LEU A 131 17.95 -10.64 2.62
N LEU A 132 18.04 -11.73 1.85
CA LEU A 132 19.12 -12.73 1.89
C LEU A 132 19.72 -12.90 0.50
#